data_AF-A0A3D8YX19-F1
#
_entry.id   AF-A0A3D8YX19-F1
#
_cell.length_a   1.000
_cell.length_b   1.000
_cell.length_c   1.000
_cell.angle_alpha   90.00
_cell.angle_beta   90.00
_cell.angle_gamma   90.00
#
_symmetry.space_group_name_H-M   'P 1'
#
loop_
_entity.id
_entity.type
_entity.pdbx_description
1 polymer ?
#
loop_
_entity_poly.entity_id
_entity_poly.type
_entity_poly.pdbx_seq_one_letter_code
_entity_poly.pdbx_strand_id
1 'polypeptide(L)'
;MGTGGFLVGTSGFLVGTSGFLVGTSGFLVGTSGFLVGTSGFLAETGGFLPETSGFLVGTSGFLVGTSGFLMGTSGFLVGTSGFLVGTSGFLVGTSGFLVGTGGFLDETSGFLD
;
A
#
# COMPACT_ATOMS: atom_id res chain seq x y z
N MET A 1 -2.90 6.45 -20.58
CA MET A 1 -3.91 7.13 -19.74
C MET A 1 -5.25 6.45 -19.99
N GLY A 2 -5.60 5.45 -19.17
CA GLY A 2 -6.93 4.82 -19.23
C GLY A 2 -7.91 5.54 -18.30
N THR A 3 -9.07 5.94 -18.83
CA THR A 3 -10.19 6.46 -18.05
C THR A 3 -11.08 5.29 -17.65
N GLY A 4 -10.69 4.56 -16.60
CA GLY A 4 -11.43 3.39 -16.12
C GLY A 4 -11.13 2.10 -16.90
N GLY A 5 -10.88 1.00 -16.19
CA GLY A 5 -10.75 -0.32 -16.80
C GLY A 5 -10.01 -1.35 -15.95
N PHE A 6 -9.79 -2.53 -16.53
CA PHE A 6 -8.97 -3.61 -15.97
C PHE A 6 -7.67 -3.68 -16.77
N LEU A 7 -6.53 -3.39 -16.14
CA LEU A 7 -5.21 -3.46 -16.77
C LEU A 7 -4.33 -4.47 -16.04
N VAL A 8 -3.63 -5.31 -16.81
CA VAL A 8 -2.72 -6.34 -16.28
C VAL A 8 -1.39 -6.25 -17.01
N GLY A 9 -0.30 -6.28 -16.26
CA GLY A 9 1.06 -6.34 -16.78
C GLY A 9 1.93 -7.26 -15.93
N THR A 10 2.89 -7.92 -16.58
CA THR A 10 3.87 -8.77 -15.89
C THR A 10 5.04 -7.96 -15.34
N SER A 11 5.46 -6.94 -16.08
CA SER A 11 6.54 -6.04 -15.71
C SER A 11 6.34 -4.66 -16.34
N GLY A 12 6.84 -3.62 -15.69
CA GLY A 12 6.91 -2.26 -16.25
C GLY A 12 6.14 -1.22 -15.45
N PHE A 13 5.64 -0.20 -16.14
CA PHE A 13 4.96 0.95 -15.55
C PHE A 13 3.50 0.99 -16.01
N LEU A 14 2.55 0.84 -15.09
CA LEU A 14 1.12 0.93 -15.36
C LEU A 14 0.50 2.12 -14.62
N VAL A 15 -0.31 2.90 -15.34
CA VAL A 15 -1.01 4.06 -14.78
C VAL A 15 -2.49 4.04 -15.16
N GLY A 16 -3.34 4.17 -14.14
CA GLY A 16 -4.78 4.25 -14.28
C GLY A 16 -5.37 5.36 -13.42
N THR A 17 -6.45 5.97 -13.89
CA THR A 17 -7.19 6.98 -13.10
C THR A 17 -8.23 6.33 -12.18
N SER A 18 -8.88 5.28 -12.68
CA SER A 18 -9.87 4.49 -11.94
C SER A 18 -9.84 3.05 -12.43
N GLY A 19 -10.24 2.10 -11.58
CA GLY A 19 -10.42 0.70 -11.94
C GLY A 19 -9.47 -0.26 -11.23
N PHE A 20 -9.12 -1.35 -11.90
CA PHE A 20 -8.32 -2.44 -11.33
C PHE A 20 -7.00 -2.57 -12.10
N LEU A 21 -5.87 -2.34 -11.44
CA LEU A 21 -4.54 -2.55 -12.03
C LEU A 21 -3.84 -3.72 -11.33
N VAL A 22 -3.30 -4.65 -12.12
CA VAL A 22 -2.52 -5.79 -11.61
C VAL A 22 -1.13 -5.79 -12.23
N GLY A 23 -0.12 -5.91 -11.37
CA GLY A 23 1.28 -5.99 -11.75
C GLY A 23 1.99 -7.11 -11.00
N THR A 24 2.76 -7.95 -11.68
CA THR A 24 3.67 -8.88 -10.98
C THR A 24 4.94 -8.16 -10.50
N SER A 25 5.51 -7.29 -11.34
CA SER A 25 6.71 -6.53 -11.01
C SER A 25 6.65 -5.11 -11.58
N GLY A 26 7.21 -4.14 -10.87
CA GLY A 26 7.41 -2.78 -11.38
C GLY A 26 6.60 -1.72 -10.65
N PHE A 27 6.14 -0.71 -11.39
CA PHE A 27 5.57 0.51 -10.84
C PHE A 27 4.10 0.62 -11.24
N LEU A 28 3.18 0.61 -10.27
CA LEU A 28 1.75 0.79 -10.50
C LEU A 28 1.30 2.10 -9.83
N VAL A 29 0.63 2.96 -10.59
CA VAL A 29 0.10 4.23 -10.07
C VAL A 29 -1.40 4.34 -10.40
N GLY A 30 -2.20 4.53 -9.35
CA GLY A 30 -3.65 4.70 -9.43
C GLY A 30 -4.09 5.99 -8.76
N THR A 31 -5.18 6.60 -9.23
CA THR A 31 -5.86 7.64 -8.43
C THR A 31 -6.94 7.01 -7.54
N SER A 32 -7.71 6.07 -8.09
CA SER A 32 -8.75 5.38 -7.34
C SER A 32 -9.00 3.94 -7.79
N GLY A 33 -9.45 3.08 -6.88
CA GLY A 33 -9.83 1.70 -7.17
C GLY A 33 -8.99 0.66 -6.44
N PHE A 34 -8.46 -0.30 -7.19
CA PHE A 34 -7.75 -1.45 -6.66
C PHE A 34 -6.43 -1.64 -7.40
N LEU A 35 -5.31 -1.60 -6.67
CA LEU A 35 -3.96 -1.84 -7.23
C LEU A 35 -3.35 -3.06 -6.57
N VAL A 36 -3.13 -4.13 -7.34
CA VAL A 36 -2.55 -5.38 -6.84
C VAL A 36 -1.13 -5.55 -7.39
N GLY A 37 -0.16 -5.63 -6.50
CA GLY A 37 1.25 -5.87 -6.83
C GLY A 37 1.79 -7.14 -6.18
N THR A 38 2.62 -7.91 -6.89
CA THR A 38 3.46 -8.91 -6.21
C THR A 38 4.76 -8.26 -5.72
N SER A 39 5.40 -7.47 -6.57
CA SER A 39 6.64 -6.79 -6.21
C SER A 39 6.81 -5.43 -6.87
N GLY A 40 7.35 -4.46 -6.14
CA GLY A 40 7.82 -3.20 -6.70
C GLY A 40 7.33 -1.98 -5.92
N PHE A 41 6.70 -1.05 -6.63
CA PHE A 41 6.21 0.21 -6.05
C PHE A 41 4.77 0.43 -6.47
N LEU A 42 3.85 0.49 -5.49
CA LEU A 42 2.45 0.85 -5.72
C LEU A 42 2.15 2.19 -5.07
N ALA A 43 1.53 3.10 -5.83
CA ALA A 43 1.06 4.37 -5.31
C ALA A 43 -0.42 4.58 -5.65
N GLU A 44 -1.22 4.95 -4.64
CA GLU A 44 -2.63 5.31 -4.84
C GLU A 44 -3.08 6.51 -4.00
N THR A 45 -3.99 7.32 -4.55
CA THR A 45 -4.65 8.36 -3.76
C THR A 45 -5.78 7.80 -2.89
N GLY A 46 -6.61 6.90 -3.39
CA GLY A 46 -7.75 6.36 -2.64
C GLY A 46 -8.26 5.01 -3.11
N GLY A 47 -8.12 3.96 -2.29
CA GLY A 47 -8.58 2.63 -2.65
C GLY A 47 -7.96 1.50 -1.84
N PHE A 48 -7.72 0.35 -2.48
CA PHE A 48 -7.21 -0.86 -1.84
C PHE A 48 -5.92 -1.36 -2.51
N LEU A 49 -4.81 -1.38 -1.75
CA LEU A 49 -3.44 -1.68 -2.20
C LEU A 49 -2.85 -2.89 -1.49
N PRO A 50 -3.05 -4.11 -2.01
CA PRO A 50 -2.32 -5.28 -1.58
C PRO A 50 -0.98 -5.39 -2.32
N GLU A 51 0.11 -5.55 -1.57
CA GLU A 51 1.42 -5.91 -2.08
C GLU A 51 2.06 -7.05 -1.28
N THR A 52 2.76 -7.96 -1.96
CA THR A 52 3.56 -9.00 -1.29
C THR A 52 4.90 -8.44 -0.82
N SER A 53 5.66 -7.80 -1.72
CA SER A 53 7.02 -7.33 -1.41
C SER A 53 7.39 -6.03 -2.11
N GLY A 54 7.51 -4.94 -1.37
CA GLY A 54 7.99 -3.69 -1.94
C GLY A 54 7.57 -2.43 -1.19
N PHE A 55 7.21 -1.41 -1.95
CA PHE A 55 6.91 -0.07 -1.44
C PHE A 55 5.46 0.31 -1.76
N LEU A 56 4.65 0.39 -0.72
CA LEU A 56 3.27 0.83 -0.78
C LEU A 56 3.14 2.26 -0.27
N VAL A 57 2.57 3.14 -1.09
CA VAL A 57 2.25 4.52 -0.71
C VAL A 57 0.79 4.81 -1.00
N GLY A 58 0.04 5.22 0.03
CA GLY A 58 -1.36 5.62 -0.13
C GLY A 58 -1.71 6.91 0.59
N THR A 59 -2.59 7.73 0.02
CA THR A 59 -3.12 8.91 0.73
C THR A 59 -4.32 8.53 1.60
N SER A 60 -5.24 7.74 1.06
CA SER A 60 -6.45 7.29 1.74
C SER A 60 -6.80 5.85 1.36
N GLY A 61 -7.46 5.13 2.26
CA GLY A 61 -7.97 3.79 1.99
C GLY A 61 -7.25 2.70 2.77
N PHE A 62 -7.03 1.56 2.12
CA PHE A 62 -6.56 0.32 2.75
C PHE A 62 -5.26 -0.14 2.08
N LEU A 63 -4.15 -0.10 2.82
CA LEU A 63 -2.84 -0.55 2.38
C LEU A 63 -2.49 -1.85 3.11
N VAL A 64 -2.21 -2.91 2.37
CA VAL A 64 -1.91 -4.23 2.94
C VAL A 64 -0.62 -4.77 2.34
N GLY A 65 0.37 -5.03 3.19
CA GLY A 65 1.71 -5.44 2.79
C GLY A 65 2.19 -6.67 3.54
N THR A 66 2.81 -7.61 2.84
CA THR A 66 3.48 -8.72 3.54
C THR A 66 4.91 -8.34 3.95
N SER A 67 5.66 -7.68 3.07
CA SER A 67 7.05 -7.30 3.32
C SER A 67 7.40 -5.97 2.65
N GLY A 68 8.14 -5.12 3.36
CA GLY A 68 8.71 -3.89 2.81
C GLY A 68 8.27 -2.63 3.54
N PHE A 69 8.03 -1.55 2.79
CA PHE A 69 7.74 -0.22 3.35
C PHE A 69 6.32 0.20 3.00
N LEU A 70 5.52 0.48 4.02
CA LEU A 70 4.14 0.91 3.91
C LEU A 70 4.00 2.32 4.46
N MET A 71 3.55 3.25 3.63
CA MET A 71 3.31 4.63 4.02
C MET A 71 1.87 5.03 3.70
N GLY A 72 1.17 5.58 4.69
CA GLY A 72 -0.21 6.00 4.54
C GLY A 72 -0.51 7.31 5.26
N THR A 73 -1.31 8.19 4.66
CA THR A 73 -1.75 9.41 5.37
C THR A 73 -2.99 9.15 6.20
N SER A 74 -3.98 8.44 5.64
CA SER A 74 -5.26 8.17 6.28
C SER A 74 -5.80 6.78 5.92
N GLY A 75 -6.50 6.14 6.85
CA GLY A 75 -7.19 4.88 6.63
C GLY A 75 -6.58 3.72 7.40
N PHE A 76 -6.49 2.54 6.76
CA PHE A 76 -6.02 1.32 7.40
C PHE A 76 -4.71 0.86 6.76
N LEU A 77 -3.65 0.72 7.55
CA LEU A 77 -2.39 0.13 7.14
C LEU A 77 -2.17 -1.18 7.88
N VAL A 78 -1.96 -2.27 7.14
CA VAL A 78 -1.69 -3.58 7.70
C VAL A 78 -0.42 -4.14 7.09
N GLY A 79 0.55 -4.48 7.93
CA GLY A 79 1.86 -4.97 7.50
C GLY A 79 2.29 -6.18 8.31
N THR A 80 2.79 -7.22 7.62
CA THR A 80 3.34 -8.39 8.32
C THR A 80 4.81 -8.17 8.72
N SER A 81 5.63 -7.66 7.82
CA SER A 81 7.05 -7.43 8.06
C SER A 81 7.55 -6.13 7.41
N GLY A 82 8.36 -5.37 8.13
CA GLY A 82 9.07 -4.20 7.59
C GLY A 82 8.74 -2.90 8.30
N PHE A 83 8.57 -1.82 7.55
CA PHE A 83 8.43 -0.47 8.11
C PHE A 83 7.07 0.11 7.74
N LEU A 84 6.26 0.40 8.75
CA LEU A 84 4.93 0.99 8.61
C LEU A 84 4.94 2.41 9.14
N VAL A 85 4.47 3.36 8.33
CA VAL A 85 4.27 4.75 8.73
C VAL A 85 2.87 5.18 8.39
N GLY A 86 2.15 5.70 9.38
CA GLY A 86 0.81 6.24 9.20
C GLY A 86 0.62 7.56 9.94
N THR A 87 -0.05 8.52 9.32
CA THR A 87 -0.38 9.79 10.00
C THR A 87 -1.68 9.69 10.78
N SER A 88 -2.72 9.09 10.20
CA SER A 88 -4.05 8.99 10.82
C SER A 88 -4.74 7.68 10.45
N GLY A 89 -5.58 7.16 11.36
CA GLY A 89 -6.34 5.93 11.16
C GLY A 89 -5.83 4.75 11.97
N PHE A 90 -5.86 3.55 11.40
CA PHE A 90 -5.48 2.31 12.08
C PHE A 90 -4.23 1.72 11.44
N LEU A 91 -3.19 1.49 12.23
CA LEU A 91 -1.98 0.84 11.78
C LEU A 91 -1.78 -0.44 12.58
N VAL A 92 -1.61 -1.55 11.87
CA VAL A 92 -1.40 -2.88 12.44
C VAL A 92 -0.14 -3.49 11.84
N GLY A 93 0.86 -3.71 12.67
CA GLY A 93 2.11 -4.37 12.32
C GLY A 93 2.26 -5.70 13.06
N THR A 94 2.78 -6.73 12.37
CA THR A 94 3.16 -7.98 13.04
C THR A 94 4.62 -7.94 13.45
N SER A 95 5.51 -7.52 12.55
CA SER A 95 6.94 -7.44 12.82
C SER A 95 7.63 -6.28 12.12
N GLY A 96 8.56 -5.64 12.82
CA GLY A 96 9.41 -4.59 12.27
C GLY A 96 9.27 -3.28 13.03
N PHE A 97 9.01 -2.19 12.33
CA PHE A 97 8.95 -0.84 12.90
C PHE A 97 7.65 -0.17 12.48
N LEU A 98 6.92 0.35 13.45
CA LEU A 98 5.63 0.97 13.26
C LEU A 98 5.65 2.39 13.86
N VAL A 99 5.38 3.38 13.01
CA VAL A 99 5.30 4.80 13.38
C VAL A 99 3.90 5.33 13.16
N GLY A 100 3.32 6.00 14.15
CA GLY A 100 2.16 6.83 13.85
C GLY A 100 1.87 7.98 14.80
N THR A 101 1.27 9.03 14.23
CA THR A 101 1.15 10.34 14.90
C THR A 101 -0.28 10.76 15.25
N GLY A 102 -1.31 10.01 14.84
CA GLY A 102 -2.71 10.45 14.96
C GLY A 102 -3.75 9.35 14.79
N GLY A 103 -3.47 8.15 15.28
CA GLY A 103 -4.30 6.97 15.04
C GLY A 103 -4.16 5.88 16.11
N PHE A 104 -4.82 4.76 15.87
CA PHE A 104 -4.66 3.53 16.65
C PHE A 104 -3.47 2.73 16.11
N LEU A 105 -2.57 2.31 17.01
CA LEU A 105 -1.40 1.49 16.70
C LEU A 105 -1.51 0.14 17.40
N ASP A 106 -1.23 -0.93 16.66
CA ASP A 106 -1.11 -2.28 17.20
C ASP A 106 0.11 -2.97 16.58
N GLU A 107 1.05 -3.40 17.41
CA GLU A 107 2.26 -4.10 16.99
C GLU A 107 2.42 -5.39 17.80
N THR A 108 2.54 -6.51 17.10
CA THR A 108 2.72 -7.81 17.77
C THR A 108 4.16 -8.04 18.23
N SER A 109 5.14 -7.76 17.37
CA SER A 109 6.55 -8.08 17.63
C SER A 109 7.52 -7.15 16.87
N GLY A 110 7.76 -5.97 17.42
CA GLY A 110 8.59 -4.96 16.76
C GLY A 110 8.83 -3.75 17.61
N PHE A 111 9.21 -2.65 16.96
CA PHE A 111 9.36 -1.35 17.57
C PHE A 111 8.17 -0.45 17.22
N LEU A 112 7.68 0.28 18.22
CA LEU A 112 6.60 1.26 18.12
C LEU A 112 7.16 2.67 18.38
N ASP A 113 6.93 3.60 17.45
CA ASP A 113 7.18 5.05 17.58
C ASP A 113 5.86 5.85 17.53
#